data_AF-A0A537UN88-F1
#
_entry.id   AF-A0A537UN88-F1
#
_cell.length_a   1.000
_cell.length_b   1.000
_cell.length_c   1.000
_cell.angle_alpha   90.00
_cell.angle_beta   90.00
_cell.angle_gamma   90.00
#
_symmetry.space_group_name_H-M   'P 1'
#
loop_
_entity.id
_entity.type
_entity.pdbx_description
1 polymer ?
#
loop_
_entity_poly.entity_id
_entity_poly.type
_entity_poly.pdbx_seq_one_letter_code
_entity_poly.pdbx_strand_id
1 'polypeptide(L)'
;RKIDNLLRDWRESKAIRMDPHLIDLLWEVHREVGAKEAIWIVCGFRSPETNAMLRRRSSGVAQFSQHMLGKAIDFYIPGVSLE
;
A
#
# COMPACT_ATOMS: atom_id res chain seq x y z
N ARG A 1 14.27 5.10 4.32
CA ARG A 1 14.98 4.75 3.07
C ARG A 1 14.67 3.34 2.57
N LYS A 2 14.99 2.25 3.30
CA LYS A 2 14.68 0.88 2.80
C LYS A 2 13.17 0.61 2.65
N ILE A 3 12.37 1.03 3.63
CA ILE A 3 10.90 0.88 3.62
C ILE A 3 10.26 1.69 2.48
N ASP A 4 10.68 2.95 2.31
CA ASP A 4 10.16 3.81 1.22
C ASP A 4 10.41 3.16 -0.15
N ASN A 5 11.56 2.50 -0.32
CA ASN A 5 11.87 1.77 -1.55
C ASN A 5 11.08 0.46 -1.67
N LEU A 6 10.80 -0.24 -0.57
CA LEU A 6 9.93 -1.42 -0.56
C LEU A 6 8.51 -1.05 -0.99
N LEU A 7 8.01 0.09 -0.51
CA LEU A 7 6.67 0.61 -0.78
C LEU A 7 6.60 1.54 -2.00
N ARG A 8 7.65 1.60 -2.80
CA ARG A 8 7.71 2.47 -3.98
C ARG A 8 6.63 2.11 -4.99
N ASP A 9 6.30 3.07 -5.85
CA ASP A 9 5.59 2.76 -7.08
C ASP A 9 6.53 1.95 -7.98
N TRP A 10 6.30 0.64 -8.05
CA TRP A 10 7.17 -0.27 -8.79
C TRP A 10 7.08 -0.11 -10.30
N ARG A 11 5.99 0.48 -10.83
CA ARG A 11 5.81 0.70 -12.28
C ARG A 11 6.74 1.78 -12.79
N GLU A 12 6.95 2.81 -11.98
CA GLU A 12 7.77 3.98 -12.30
C GLU A 12 9.09 4.01 -11.51
N SER A 13 9.30 3.05 -10.60
CA SER A 13 10.40 3.02 -9.62
C SER A 13 10.55 4.30 -8.80
N LYS A 14 9.45 5.04 -8.58
CA LYS A 14 9.43 6.28 -7.79
C LYS A 14 9.08 5.96 -6.34
N ALA A 15 9.80 6.54 -5.40
CA ALA A 15 9.52 6.42 -3.97
C ALA A 15 9.30 7.80 -3.35
N ILE A 16 8.46 7.85 -2.32
CA ILE A 16 8.31 9.01 -1.44
C ILE A 16 8.48 8.58 0.00
N ARG A 17 8.54 9.54 0.92
CA ARG A 17 8.47 9.23 2.35
C ARG A 17 7.08 8.68 2.67
N MET A 18 7.01 7.41 3.07
CA MET A 18 5.78 6.82 3.58
C MET A 18 5.54 7.23 5.03
N ASP A 19 4.28 7.37 5.41
CA ASP A 19 3.89 7.63 6.81
C ASP A 19 4.31 6.43 7.68
N PRO A 20 5.21 6.61 8.67
CA PRO A 20 5.69 5.52 9.51
C PRO A 20 4.58 4.79 10.25
N HIS A 21 3.48 5.48 10.61
CA HIS A 21 2.37 4.88 11.35
C HIS A 21 1.65 3.78 10.55
N LEU A 22 1.81 3.74 9.22
CA LEU A 22 1.28 2.65 8.40
C LEU A 22 1.93 1.31 8.77
N ILE A 23 3.21 1.32 9.17
CA ILE A 23 3.92 0.11 9.57
C ILE A 23 3.45 -0.37 10.94
N ASP A 24 3.21 0.57 11.86
CA ASP A 24 2.65 0.27 13.18
C ASP A 24 1.24 -0.33 13.03
N LEU A 25 0.40 0.25 12.17
CA LEU A 25 -0.94 -0.27 11.90
C LEU A 25 -0.92 -1.67 11.27
N LEU A 26 -0.01 -1.92 10.32
CA LEU A 26 0.16 -3.27 9.74
C LEU A 26 0.55 -4.29 10.81
N TRP A 27 1.41 -3.91 11.75
CA TRP A 27 1.83 -4.75 12.85
C TRP A 27 0.69 -5.05 13.83
N GLU A 28 -0.12 -4.03 14.16
CA GLU A 28 -1.31 -4.19 15.00
C GLU A 28 -2.32 -5.15 14.35
N VAL A 29 -2.67 -4.94 13.08
CA VAL A 29 -3.59 -5.81 12.34
C VAL A 29 -3.08 -7.26 12.33
N HIS A 30 -1.78 -7.47 12.05
CA HIS A 30 -1.18 -8.81 12.03
C HIS A 30 -1.36 -9.54 13.36
N ARG A 31 -1.14 -8.83 14.48
CA ARG A 31 -1.31 -9.39 15.82
C ARG A 31 -2.77 -9.67 16.16
N GLU A 32 -3.67 -8.74 15.84
CA GLU A 32 -5.09 -8.82 16.19
C GLU A 32 -5.78 -10.00 15.49
N VAL A 33 -5.45 -10.24 14.23
CA VAL A 33 -6.02 -11.37 13.47
C VAL A 33 -5.30 -12.70 13.76
N GLY A 34 -4.32 -12.71 14.67
CA GLY A 34 -3.56 -13.91 15.04
C GLY A 34 -2.72 -14.49 13.90
N ALA A 35 -2.35 -13.67 12.91
CA ALA A 35 -1.68 -14.10 11.70
C ALA A 35 -0.36 -14.83 12.00
N LYS A 36 -0.07 -15.86 11.20
CA LYS A 36 1.18 -16.63 11.27
C LYS A 36 2.09 -16.40 10.08
N GLU A 37 1.49 -16.07 8.94
CA GLU A 37 2.23 -15.79 7.71
C GLU A 37 2.61 -14.32 7.59
N ALA A 38 3.53 -14.05 6.67
CA ALA A 38 3.98 -12.70 6.38
C ALA A 38 2.87 -11.86 5.73
N ILE A 39 2.91 -10.54 5.95
CA ILE A 39 2.07 -9.59 5.23
C ILE A 39 2.56 -9.46 3.79
N TRP A 40 1.65 -9.58 2.83
CA TRP A 40 1.94 -9.37 1.41
C TRP A 40 1.45 -8.01 0.98
N ILE A 41 2.38 -7.16 0.53
CA ILE A 41 2.08 -5.81 0.06
C ILE A 41 1.71 -5.87 -1.42
N VAL A 42 0.51 -5.40 -1.74
CA VAL A 42 0.04 -5.24 -3.12
C VAL A 42 0.56 -3.93 -3.70
N CYS A 43 0.36 -2.82 -2.98
CA CYS A 43 0.96 -1.54 -3.35
C CYS A 43 1.07 -0.56 -2.17
N GLY A 44 2.11 0.28 -2.20
CA GLY A 44 2.29 1.41 -1.28
C GLY A 44 2.05 2.73 -2.02
N PHE A 45 3.11 3.49 -2.25
CA PHE A 45 3.05 4.72 -3.03
C PHE A 45 2.57 4.47 -4.48
N ARG A 46 1.76 5.39 -4.99
CA ARG A 46 1.39 5.48 -6.41
C ARG A 46 1.80 6.85 -6.93
N SER A 47 2.58 6.89 -8.01
CA SER A 47 2.88 8.15 -8.69
C SER A 47 1.62 8.78 -9.28
N PRO A 48 1.60 10.10 -9.54
CA PRO A 48 0.50 10.75 -10.24
C PRO A 48 0.19 10.08 -11.59
N GLU A 49 1.21 9.65 -12.31
CA GLU A 49 1.07 8.98 -13.61
C GLU A 49 0.41 7.60 -13.45
N THR A 50 0.87 6.78 -12.50
CA THR A 50 0.25 5.48 -12.19
C THR A 50 -1.19 5.65 -11.71
N ASN A 51 -1.47 6.62 -10.83
CA ASN A 51 -2.84 6.84 -10.34
C ASN A 51 -3.79 7.26 -11.47
N ALA A 52 -3.35 8.17 -12.35
CA ALA A 52 -4.11 8.58 -13.53
C ALA A 52 -4.33 7.40 -14.50
N MET A 53 -3.31 6.57 -14.73
CA MET A 53 -3.41 5.37 -15.55
C MET A 53 -4.43 4.37 -14.99
N LEU A 54 -4.39 4.08 -13.69
CA LEU A 54 -5.34 3.17 -13.05
C LEU A 54 -6.77 3.73 -13.07
N ARG A 55 -6.93 5.04 -12.82
CA ARG A 55 -8.24 5.73 -12.88
C ARG A 55 -8.86 5.75 -14.28
N ARG A 56 -8.04 5.79 -15.34
CA ARG A 56 -8.56 5.65 -16.71
C ARG A 56 -9.12 4.26 -16.99
N ARG A 57 -8.67 3.24 -16.26
CA ARG A 57 -9.04 1.83 -16.45
C ARG A 57 -10.16 1.36 -15.51
N SER A 58 -10.48 2.13 -14.47
CA SER A 58 -11.46 1.75 -13.46
C SER A 58 -12.06 2.97 -12.74
N SER A 59 -13.34 2.88 -12.37
CA SER A 59 -14.01 3.86 -11.50
C SER A 59 -13.62 3.72 -10.01
N GLY A 60 -12.95 2.62 -9.62
CA GLY A 60 -12.56 2.34 -8.23
C GLY A 60 -11.32 3.10 -7.75
N VAL A 61 -10.77 4.03 -8.53
CA VAL A 61 -9.54 4.76 -8.19
C VAL A 61 -9.83 6.25 -8.03
N ALA A 62 -9.65 6.74 -6.80
CA ALA A 62 -9.83 8.15 -6.48
C ALA A 62 -8.82 9.04 -7.21
N GLN A 63 -9.28 10.22 -7.66
CA GLN A 63 -8.41 11.23 -8.28
C GLN A 63 -7.31 11.70 -7.32
N PHE A 64 -7.64 11.87 -6.04
CA PHE A 64 -6.73 12.28 -4.97
C PHE A 64 -6.52 11.15 -3.96
N SER A 65 -5.93 10.05 -4.43
CA SER A 65 -5.73 8.85 -3.61
C SER A 65 -4.70 9.08 -2.49
N GLN A 66 -4.95 8.53 -1.30
CA GLN A 66 -4.00 8.55 -0.18
C GLN A 66 -2.68 7.82 -0.50
N HIS A 67 -2.67 6.90 -1.47
CA HIS A 67 -1.43 6.28 -1.96
C HIS A 67 -0.46 7.31 -2.55
N MET A 68 -0.98 8.37 -3.18
CA MET A 68 -0.13 9.44 -3.73
C MET A 68 0.51 10.31 -2.63
N LEU A 69 -0.08 10.31 -1.43
CA LEU A 69 0.38 11.07 -0.27
C LEU A 69 1.25 10.23 0.67
N GLY A 70 1.48 8.95 0.35
CA GLY A 70 2.26 8.03 1.20
C GLY A 70 1.54 7.62 2.47
N LYS A 71 0.20 7.69 2.45
CA LYS A 71 -0.70 7.47 3.60
C LYS A 71 -1.59 6.23 3.46
N ALA A 72 -1.30 5.37 2.49
CA ALA A 72 -2.06 4.14 2.27
C ALA A 72 -1.16 3.01 1.77
N ILE A 73 -1.53 1.79 2.15
CA ILE A 73 -0.92 0.53 1.73
C ILE A 73 -2.07 -0.45 1.49
N ASP A 74 -2.08 -1.06 0.31
CA ASP A 74 -2.93 -2.21 0.02
C ASP A 74 -2.12 -3.47 0.35
N PHE A 75 -2.69 -4.35 1.17
CA PHE A 75 -2.04 -5.59 1.61
C PHE A 75 -3.06 -6.71 1.81
N TYR A 76 -2.54 -7.93 1.93
CA TYR A 76 -3.29 -9.08 2.43
C TYR A 76 -2.39 -9.94 3.30
N ILE A 77 -3.01 -10.79 4.12
CA ILE A 77 -2.32 -11.76 4.97
C ILE A 77 -2.83 -13.15 4.57
N PRO A 78 -1.97 -14.06 4.09
CA PRO A 78 -2.36 -15.42 3.77
C PRO A 78 -3.02 -16.10 4.98
N GLY A 79 -4.11 -16.82 4.72
CA GLY A 79 -4.89 -17.50 5.76
C GLY A 79 -5.82 -16.60 6.57
N VAL A 80 -5.87 -15.29 6.32
CA VAL A 80 -6.84 -14.36 6.93
C VAL A 80 -7.91 -14.02 5.90
N SER A 81 -9.18 -14.34 6.20
CA SER A 81 -10.32 -14.02 5.33
C SER A 81 -10.61 -12.52 5.31
N LEU A 82 -11.09 -12.02 4.17
CA LEU A 82 -11.53 -10.63 3.97
C LEU A 82 -13.07 -10.51 3.91
N GLU A 83 -13.78 -11.61 4.23
CA GLU A 83 -15.24 -11.73 4.27
C GLU A 83 -15.81 -11.51 5.68
#